data_AF-A0A528CQ12-F1
#
_entry.id   AF-A0A528CQ12-F1
#
_cell.length_a   1.000
_cell.length_b   1.000
_cell.length_c   1.000
_cell.angle_alpha   90.00
_cell.angle_beta   90.00
_cell.angle_gamma   90.00
#
_symmetry.space_group_name_H-M   'P 1'
#
loop_
_entity.id
_entity.type
_entity.pdbx_description
1 polymer ?
#
loop_
_entity_poly.entity_id
_entity_poly.type
_entity_poly.pdbx_seq_one_letter_code
_entity_poly.pdbx_strand_id
1 'polypeptide(L)'
;DEQLAKLGRARRIALTVPNFMFALAVIAETDLISALPRRFVTMHAARFGVLSLDAPLPLPGFRLNAVAPKVAMMDAGVAWLFDRLAGVEHTAQ
;
A
#
# COMPACT_ATOMS: atom_id res chain seq x y z
N ASP A 1 1.13 -12.23 7.49
CA ASP A 1 1.19 -13.51 8.23
C ASP A 1 1.34 -14.71 7.32
N GLU A 2 0.51 -14.89 6.29
CA GLU A 2 0.60 -16.05 5.39
C GLU A 2 2.01 -16.30 4.80
N GLN A 3 2.68 -15.26 4.30
CA GLN A 3 4.03 -15.41 3.73
C GLN A 3 5.09 -15.80 4.77
N LEU A 4 4.96 -15.32 6.01
CA LEU A 4 5.83 -15.73 7.11
C LEU A 4 5.56 -17.19 7.50
N ALA A 5 4.28 -17.58 7.57
CA ALA A 5 3.87 -18.93 7.92
C ALA A 5 4.36 -19.98 6.92
N LYS A 6 4.36 -19.67 5.62
CA LYS A 6 4.96 -20.52 4.56
C LYS A 6 6.45 -20.80 4.79
N LEU A 7 7.14 -19.92 5.49
CA LEU A 7 8.56 -20.05 5.85
C LEU A 7 8.76 -20.61 7.28
N GLY A 8 7.70 -21.06 7.96
CA GLY A 8 7.76 -21.50 9.36
C GLY A 8 8.10 -20.37 10.35
N ARG A 9 7.85 -19.11 9.97
CA ARG A 9 8.12 -17.93 10.80
C ARG A 9 6.84 -17.30 11.31
N ALA A 10 6.96 -16.56 12.41
CA ALA A 10 5.89 -15.74 12.96
C ALA A 10 6.46 -14.36 13.35
N ARG A 11 5.59 -13.34 13.33
CA ARG A 11 5.91 -12.01 13.86
C ARG A 11 5.24 -11.82 15.22
N ARG A 12 5.84 -10.98 16.07
CA ARG A 12 5.20 -10.48 17.28
C ARG A 12 4.47 -9.18 16.96
N ILE A 13 3.15 -9.15 17.14
CA ILE A 13 2.33 -7.96 16.88
C ILE A 13 2.23 -7.16 18.18
N ALA A 14 2.91 -6.02 18.24
CA ALA A 14 2.86 -5.12 19.40
C ALA A 14 1.65 -4.17 19.35
N LEU A 15 1.22 -3.76 18.16
CA LEU A 15 0.13 -2.82 17.95
C LEU A 15 -0.57 -3.07 16.60
N THR A 16 -1.89 -2.88 16.58
CA THR A 16 -2.70 -2.80 15.36
C THR A 16 -3.25 -1.39 15.23
N VAL A 17 -3.10 -0.80 14.06
CA VAL A 17 -3.51 0.58 13.75
C VAL A 17 -4.54 0.61 12.63
N PRO A 18 -5.42 1.63 12.57
CA PRO A 18 -6.52 1.64 11.61
C PRO A 18 -6.11 2.01 10.17
N ASN A 19 -4.95 2.63 9.97
CA ASN A 19 -4.48 3.06 8.65
C ASN A 19 -2.96 3.26 8.59
N PHE A 20 -2.41 3.40 7.38
CA PHE A 20 -0.96 3.51 7.17
C PHE A 20 -0.34 4.83 7.62
N MET A 21 -1.10 5.94 7.64
CA MET A 21 -0.60 7.21 8.17
C MET A 21 -0.32 7.11 9.66
N PHE A 22 -1.22 6.47 10.41
CA PHE A 22 -1.02 6.20 11.82
C PHE A 22 0.13 5.22 12.05
N ALA A 23 0.29 4.22 11.18
CA ALA A 23 1.45 3.33 11.22
C ALA A 23 2.78 4.10 11.09
N LEU A 24 2.89 5.04 10.15
CA LEU A 24 4.09 5.87 9.98
C LEU A 24 4.37 6.74 11.22
N ALA A 25 3.34 7.38 11.78
CA ALA A 25 3.50 8.20 12.97
C ALA A 25 4.01 7.36 14.16
N VAL A 26 3.46 6.16 14.38
CA VAL A 26 3.88 5.29 15.48
C VAL A 26 5.32 4.79 15.29
N ILE A 27 5.70 4.31 14.10
CA ILE A 27 7.05 3.79 13.89
C ILE A 27 8.12 4.89 13.87
N ALA A 28 7.73 6.16 13.64
CA ALA A 28 8.65 7.29 13.74
C ALA A 28 9.05 7.60 15.20
N GLU A 29 8.21 7.22 16.16
CA GLU A 29 8.39 7.54 17.58
C GLU A 29 8.71 6.31 18.44
N THR A 30 8.93 5.14 17.82
CA THR A 30 9.15 3.86 18.52
C THR A 30 10.17 3.00 17.79
N ASP A 31 10.67 1.95 18.45
CA ASP A 31 11.54 0.94 17.83
C ASP A 31 10.74 -0.14 17.05
N LEU A 32 9.48 0.14 16.71
CA LEU A 32 8.64 -0.78 15.95
C LEU A 32 8.94 -0.66 14.45
N ILE A 33 8.76 -1.77 13.74
CA ILE A 33 8.82 -1.80 12.27
C ILE A 33 7.48 -2.22 11.69
N SER A 34 7.20 -1.79 10.47
CA SER A 34 5.98 -2.13 9.75
C SER A 34 6.26 -2.40 8.27
N ALA A 35 5.47 -3.30 7.68
CA ALA A 35 5.45 -3.52 6.24
C ALA A 35 4.38 -2.61 5.62
N LEU A 36 4.78 -1.71 4.72
CA LEU A 36 3.92 -0.69 4.12
C LEU A 36 4.02 -0.72 2.58
N PRO A 37 2.98 -0.27 1.84
CA PRO A 37 3.05 -0.19 0.39
C PRO A 37 4.16 0.74 -0.09
N ARG A 38 4.97 0.30 -1.06
CA ARG A 38 6.14 1.05 -1.57
C ARG A 38 5.80 2.48 -1.98
N ARG A 39 4.75 2.67 -2.80
CA ARG A 39 4.29 4.00 -3.26
C ARG A 39 3.94 4.94 -2.11
N PHE A 40 3.35 4.40 -1.04
CA PHE A 40 2.98 5.17 0.14
C PHE A 40 4.21 5.64 0.91
N VAL A 41 5.18 4.75 1.11
CA VAL A 41 6.45 5.08 1.77
C VAL A 41 7.25 6.10 0.96
N THR A 42 7.35 5.93 -0.35
CA THR A 42 8.01 6.91 -1.25
C THR A 42 7.42 8.31 -1.10
N MET A 43 6.09 8.43 -0.95
CA MET A 43 5.41 9.73 -0.85
C MET A 43 5.53 10.39 0.53
N HIS A 44 5.64 9.59 1.60
CA HIS A 44 5.43 10.11 2.96
C HIS A 44 6.59 9.89 3.94
N ALA A 45 7.40 8.84 3.79
CA ALA A 45 8.33 8.43 4.84
C ALA A 45 9.38 9.49 5.20
N ALA A 46 9.89 10.22 4.20
CA ALA A 46 10.86 11.30 4.42
C ALA A 46 10.32 12.39 5.37
N ARG A 47 9.02 12.70 5.31
CA ARG A 47 8.38 13.69 6.19
C ARG A 47 8.31 13.23 7.65
N PHE A 48 8.26 11.92 7.87
CA PHE A 48 8.21 11.31 9.20
C PHE A 48 9.60 10.92 9.72
N GLY A 49 10.67 11.14 8.95
CA GLY A 49 12.02 10.71 9.33
C GLY A 49 12.20 9.19 9.35
N VAL A 50 11.37 8.45 8.61
CA VAL A 50 11.39 6.98 8.57
C VAL A 50 12.18 6.49 7.36
N LEU A 51 13.04 5.50 7.56
CA LEU A 51 13.77 4.83 6.49
C LEU A 51 12.99 3.63 5.95
N SER A 52 13.15 3.36 4.67
CA SER A 52 12.58 2.18 4.00
C SER A 52 13.67 1.21 3.63
N LEU A 53 13.39 -0.07 3.79
CA LEU A 53 14.24 -1.18 3.39
C LEU A 53 13.40 -2.15 2.55
N ASP A 54 14.05 -2.86 1.63
CA ASP A 54 13.41 -3.97 0.93
C ASP A 54 13.00 -5.05 1.93
N ALA A 55 11.86 -5.68 1.66
CA ALA A 55 11.36 -6.75 2.51
C ALA A 55 12.37 -7.92 2.51
N PRO A 56 12.73 -8.48 3.67
CA PRO A 56 13.69 -9.59 3.77
C PRO A 56 13.12 -10.93 3.29
N LEU A 57 11.95 -10.91 2.66
CA LEU A 57 11.24 -12.06 2.12
C LEU A 57 10.43 -11.62 0.88
N PRO A 58 10.17 -12.54 -0.06
CA PRO A 58 9.28 -12.27 -1.17
C PRO A 58 7.87 -11.95 -0.66
N LEU A 59 7.34 -10.81 -1.07
CA LEU A 59 5.96 -10.43 -0.83
C LEU A 59 5.19 -10.42 -2.16
N PRO A 60 3.94 -10.91 -2.18
CA PRO A 60 3.13 -10.85 -3.39
C PRO A 60 2.89 -9.41 -3.81
N GLY A 61 2.93 -9.16 -5.13
CA GLY A 61 2.57 -7.86 -5.69
C GLY A 61 1.11 -7.51 -5.39
N PHE A 62 0.84 -6.22 -5.27
CA PHE A 62 -0.51 -5.68 -5.07
C PHE A 62 -1.06 -5.15 -6.40
N ARG A 63 -2.31 -5.51 -6.73
CA ARG A 63 -3.05 -4.94 -7.86
C ARG A 63 -4.06 -3.92 -7.36
N LEU A 64 -3.97 -2.69 -7.84
CA LEU A 64 -4.98 -1.66 -7.62
C LEU A 64 -5.96 -1.69 -8.81
N ASN A 65 -7.23 -1.99 -8.55
CA ASN A 65 -8.25 -2.06 -9.59
C ASN A 65 -9.29 -0.94 -9.37
N ALA A 66 -9.71 -0.28 -10.45
CA ALA A 66 -10.90 0.57 -10.45
C ALA A 66 -12.11 -0.28 -10.84
N VAL A 67 -13.21 -0.20 -10.06
CA VAL A 67 -14.41 -1.01 -10.30
C VAL A 67 -15.64 -0.11 -10.20
N ALA A 68 -16.52 -0.20 -11.19
CA ALA A 68 -17.81 0.48 -11.20
C ALA A 68 -18.91 -0.46 -11.73
N PRO A 69 -20.15 -0.35 -11.22
CA PRO A 69 -21.30 -1.04 -11.81
C PRO A 69 -21.53 -0.62 -13.27
N LYS A 70 -22.05 -1.53 -14.10
CA LYS A 70 -22.35 -1.24 -15.52
C LYS A 70 -23.26 -0.02 -15.69
N VAL A 71 -24.24 0.14 -14.80
CA VAL A 71 -25.16 1.30 -14.84
C VAL A 71 -24.45 2.62 -14.57
N ALA A 72 -23.44 2.63 -13.70
CA ALA A 72 -22.64 3.84 -13.44
C ALA A 72 -21.78 4.21 -14.65
N MET A 73 -21.28 3.22 -15.39
CA MET A 73 -20.53 3.44 -16.64
C MET A 73 -21.39 3.98 -17.80
N MET A 74 -22.72 4.03 -17.67
CA MET A 74 -23.59 4.68 -18.65
C MET A 74 -23.55 6.22 -18.52
N ASP A 75 -23.06 6.75 -17.40
CA ASP A 75 -22.79 8.17 -17.24
C ASP A 75 -21.50 8.57 -17.96
N ALA A 76 -21.56 9.62 -18.78
CA ALA A 76 -20.43 10.06 -19.59
C ALA A 76 -19.25 10.57 -18.75
N GLY A 77 -19.51 11.17 -17.58
CA GLY A 77 -18.47 11.65 -16.67
C GLY A 77 -17.72 10.51 -15.98
N VAL A 78 -18.46 9.49 -15.53
CA VAL A 78 -17.86 8.27 -14.97
C VAL A 78 -17.04 7.53 -16.03
N ALA A 79 -17.58 7.35 -17.24
CA ALA A 79 -16.86 6.71 -18.34
C ALA A 79 -15.55 7.45 -18.68
N TRP A 80 -15.62 8.79 -18.81
CA TRP A 80 -14.44 9.62 -19.07
C TRP A 80 -13.36 9.49 -17.99
N LEU A 81 -13.76 9.46 -16.70
CA LEU A 81 -12.80 9.31 -15.60
C LEU A 81 -12.11 7.94 -15.66
N PHE A 82 -12.87 6.88 -15.92
CA PHE A 82 -12.31 5.53 -16.05
C PHE A 82 -11.34 5.43 -17.24
N ASP A 83 -11.68 6.02 -18.38
CA ASP A 83 -10.77 6.11 -19.53
C ASP A 83 -9.49 6.87 -19.15
N ARG A 84 -9.62 7.96 -18.37
CA ARG A 84 -8.47 8.72 -17.90
C ARG A 84 -7.59 7.92 -16.96
N LEU A 85 -8.18 7.14 -16.05
CA LEU A 85 -7.46 6.25 -15.13
C LEU A 85 -6.77 5.10 -15.88
N ALA A 86 -7.40 4.52 -16.89
CA ALA A 86 -6.80 3.50 -17.74
C ALA A 86 -5.59 4.07 -18.51
N GLY A 87 -5.66 5.32 -18.96
CA GLY A 87 -4.54 6.02 -19.59
C GLY A 87 -3.41 6.46 -18.65
N VAL A 88 -3.52 6.25 -17.34
CA VAL A 88 -2.45 6.53 -16.35
C VAL A 88 -1.53 5.32 -16.15
N GLU A 89 -1.81 4.18 -16.76
CA GLU A 89 -0.90 3.04 -16.76
C GLU A 89 0.32 3.31 -17.66
N HIS A 90 1.36 3.97 -17.14
CA HIS A 90 2.78 3.84 -17.55
C HIS A 90 3.73 4.78 -16.76
N THR A 91 3.58 4.97 -15.44
CA THR A 91 4.59 5.71 -14.66
C THR A 91 4.73 5.17 -13.24
N ALA A 92 5.37 4.02 -13.12
CA ALA A 92 6.16 3.62 -11.95
C ALA A 92 6.88 2.30 -12.26
N GLN A 93 8.06 2.40 -12.90
CA GLN A 93 9.15 1.45 -12.69
C GLN A 93 10.05 2.01 -11.59
#